data_AF-A0A972K8M3-F1
#
_entry.id   AF-A0A972K8M3-F1
#
_cell.length_a   1.000
_cell.length_b   1.000
_cell.length_c   1.000
_cell.angle_alpha   90.00
_cell.angle_beta   90.00
_cell.angle_gamma   90.00
#
_symmetry.space_group_name_H-M   'P 1'
#
loop_
_entity.id
_entity.type
_entity.pdbx_description
1 polymer ?
#
loop_
_entity_poly.entity_id
_entity_poly.type
_entity_poly.pdbx_seq_one_letter_code
_entity_poly.pdbx_strand_id
1 'polypeptide(L)' 'MARIRISTTVDEGLLSDARKRRSGLNDAALLDEALAALLAGQRAAEIDASYAAYDEQPLDQADEWGDLASFREAAGSS' A
#
# COMPACT_ATOMS: atom_id res chain seq x y z
N MET A 1 -16.75 17.28 3.26
CA MET A 1 -17.25 16.47 2.12
C MET A 1 -18.67 16.02 2.40
N ALA A 2 -19.48 15.83 1.36
CA ALA A 2 -20.85 15.33 1.50
C ALA A 2 -20.85 13.90 2.08
N ARG A 3 -21.80 13.60 2.96
CA ARG A 3 -21.99 12.26 3.54
C ARG A 3 -23.01 11.50 2.71
N ILE A 4 -22.72 10.23 2.42
CA ILE A 4 -23.63 9.31 1.72
C ILE A 4 -24.10 8.25 2.71
N ARG A 5 -25.40 7.93 2.70
CA ARG A 5 -25.95 6.87 3.55
C ARG A 5 -25.77 5.53 2.86
N ILE A 6 -25.17 4.58 3.57
CA ILE A 6 -24.97 3.20 3.11
C ILE A 6 -25.90 2.32 3.95
N SER A 7 -26.71 1.49 3.28
CA SER A 7 -27.54 0.46 3.92
C SER A 7 -27.09 -0.88 3.40
N THR A 8 -26.37 -1.64 4.22
CA THR A 8 -25.83 -2.95 3.86
C THR A 8 -25.83 -3.86 5.07
N THR A 9 -25.72 -5.17 4.82
CA THR A 9 -25.52 -6.16 5.87
C THR A 9 -24.05 -6.52 5.91
N VAL A 10 -23.48 -6.62 7.11
CA VAL A 10 -22.08 -6.96 7.34
C VAL A 10 -21.99 -8.15 8.30
N ASP A 11 -20.83 -8.80 8.31
CA ASP A 11 -20.53 -9.84 9.29
C ASP A 11 -20.51 -9.25 10.71
N GLU A 12 -21.26 -9.86 11.63
CA GLU A 12 -21.42 -9.39 13.01
C GLU A 12 -20.12 -9.50 13.80
N GLY A 13 -19.36 -10.59 13.61
CA GLY A 13 -18.11 -10.83 14.33
C GLY A 13 -17.06 -9.80 13.96
N LEU A 14 -16.90 -9.57 12.66
CA LEU A 14 -15.99 -8.56 12.11
C LEU A 14 -16.35 -7.16 12.61
N LEU A 15 -17.62 -6.76 12.55
CA LEU A 15 -18.05 -5.45 13.03
C LEU A 15 -17.83 -5.30 14.54
N SER A 16 -18.15 -6.34 15.32
CA SER A 16 -17.97 -6.35 16.76
C SER A 16 -16.50 -6.21 17.15
N ASP A 17 -15.60 -6.91 16.47
CA ASP A 17 -14.17 -6.84 16.74
C ASP A 17 -13.55 -5.51 16.28
N ALA A 18 -14.01 -4.94 15.17
CA ALA A 18 -13.63 -3.59 14.75
C ALA A 18 -14.00 -2.55 15.81
N ARG A 19 -15.24 -2.59 16.32
CA ARG A 19 -15.71 -1.70 17.39
C ARG A 19 -14.89 -1.84 18.67
N LYS A 20 -14.53 -3.06 19.07
CA LYS A 20 -13.66 -3.29 20.23
C LYS A 20 -12.27 -2.67 20.05
N ARG A 21 -11.66 -2.84 18.87
CA ARG A 21 -10.31 -2.34 18.54
C ARG A 21 -10.25 -0.83 18.32
N ARG A 22 -11.37 -0.21 18.00
CA ARG A 22 -11.53 1.23 17.76
C ARG A 22 -12.57 1.82 18.70
N SER A 23 -12.39 1.55 19.99
CA SER A 23 -13.27 2.08 21.04
C SER A 23 -13.33 3.60 20.96
N GLY A 24 -14.52 4.16 20.76
CA GLY A 24 -14.75 5.61 20.64
C GLY A 24 -15.13 6.08 19.23
N LEU A 25 -15.01 5.23 18.22
CA LEU A 25 -15.53 5.52 16.88
C LEU A 25 -16.96 4.99 16.73
N ASN A 26 -17.77 5.74 15.98
CA ASN A 26 -19.06 5.26 15.51
C ASN A 26 -18.88 4.43 14.22
N ASP A 27 -19.91 3.70 13.82
CA ASP A 27 -19.84 2.82 12.65
C ASP A 27 -19.55 3.58 11.35
N ALA A 28 -20.00 4.84 11.23
CA ALA A 28 -19.70 5.63 10.04
C ALA A 28 -18.19 5.93 9.93
N ALA A 29 -17.55 6.28 11.05
CA ALA A 29 -16.10 6.49 11.09
C ALA A 29 -15.32 5.18 10.87
N LEU A 30 -15.83 4.05 11.38
CA LEU A 30 -15.26 2.72 11.08
C LEU A 30 -15.33 2.39 9.60
N LEU A 31 -16.46 2.68 8.94
CA LEU A 31 -16.60 2.51 7.49
C LEU A 31 -15.66 3.45 6.72
N ASP A 32 -15.52 4.71 7.13
CA ASP A 32 -14.58 5.65 6.52
C ASP A 32 -13.14 5.13 6.61
N GLU A 33 -12.71 4.63 7.79
CA GLU A 33 -11.39 4.01 7.97
C GLU A 33 -11.19 2.77 7.10
N ALA A 34 -12.20 1.89 7.03
CA ALA A 34 -12.13 0.67 6.23
C ALA A 34 -12.02 0.97 4.72
N LEU A 35 -12.79 1.95 4.22
CA LEU A 35 -12.72 2.39 2.83
C LEU A 35 -11.38 3.05 2.51
N ALA A 36 -10.86 3.89 3.42
CA ALA A 36 -9.55 4.49 3.25
C ALA A 36 -8.43 3.43 3.20
N ALA A 37 -8.48 2.43 4.09
CA ALA A 37 -7.52 1.33 4.12
C ALA A 37 -7.60 0.47 2.85
N LEU A 38 -8.79 0.19 2.33
CA LEU A 38 -8.99 -0.53 1.08
C LEU A 38 -8.33 0.21 -0.10
N LEU A 39 -8.58 1.50 -0.23
CA LEU A 39 -8.00 2.32 -1.30
C LEU A 39 -6.48 2.43 -1.19
N ALA A 40 -5.96 2.58 0.03
CA ALA A 40 -4.52 2.60 0.27
C ALA A 40 -3.87 1.27 -0.13
N GLY A 41 -4.50 0.13 0.22
CA GLY A 41 -4.02 -1.20 -0.15
C GLY A 41 -4.04 -1.44 -1.66
N GLN A 42 -5.12 -1.05 -2.35
CA GLN A 42 -5.18 -1.12 -3.82
C GLN A 42 -4.09 -0.27 -4.45
N ARG A 43 -3.89 0.95 -3.96
CA ARG A 43 -2.87 1.85 -4.50
C ARG A 43 -1.45 1.29 -4.32
N ALA A 44 -1.16 0.70 -3.17
CA ALA A 44 0.12 0.03 -2.95
C ALA A 44 0.32 -1.14 -3.91
N ALA A 45 -0.70 -2.00 -4.06
CA ALA A 45 -0.65 -3.14 -4.98
C ALA A 45 -0.50 -2.73 -6.45
N GLU A 46 -1.14 -1.64 -6.89
CA GLU A 46 -0.94 -1.07 -8.23
C GLU A 46 0.50 -0.62 -8.45
N ILE A 47 1.09 0.03 -7.45
CA ILE A 47 2.48 0.48 -7.50
C ILE A 47 3.39 -0.75 -7.59
N ASP A 48 3.24 -1.72 -6.69
CA ASP A 48 4.05 -2.94 -6.70
C ASP A 48 3.94 -3.68 -8.06
N ALA A 49 2.73 -3.82 -8.59
CA ALA A 49 2.50 -4.43 -9.90
C ALA A 49 3.15 -3.66 -11.05
N SER A 50 3.22 -2.32 -10.98
CA SER A 50 3.90 -1.52 -12.00
C SER A 50 5.42 -1.72 -12.01
N TYR A 51 6.00 -2.12 -10.87
CA TYR A 51 7.42 -2.42 -10.75
C TYR A 51 7.75 -3.88 -11.06
N ALA A 52 6.76 -4.77 -11.18
CA ALA A 52 6.99 -6.19 -11.51
C ALA A 52 7.73 -6.39 -12.84
N ALA A 53 7.65 -5.43 -13.79
CA ALA A 53 8.43 -5.47 -15.03
C ALA A 53 9.96 -5.43 -14.79
N TYR A 54 10.41 -4.90 -13.65
CA TYR A 54 11.81 -4.85 -13.27
C TYR A 54 12.28 -6.12 -12.54
N ASP A 55 11.38 -7.02 -12.10
CA ASP A 55 11.78 -8.29 -11.49
C ASP A 55 12.53 -9.19 -12.48
N GLU A 56 12.26 -9.03 -13.78
CA GLU A 56 12.96 -9.76 -14.85
C GLU A 56 14.29 -9.10 -15.25
N GLN A 57 14.59 -7.89 -14.76
CA GLN A 57 15.84 -7.20 -15.08
C GLN A 57 16.96 -7.58 -14.11
N PRO A 58 18.09 -8.12 -14.61
CA PRO A 58 19.24 -8.40 -13.77
C PRO A 58 19.78 -7.11 -13.11
N LEU A 59 20.01 -7.15 -11.80
CA LEU A 59 20.53 -6.00 -11.04
C LEU A 59 21.96 -5.57 -11.46
N ASP A 60 22.67 -6.46 -12.15
CA ASP A 60 24.02 -6.24 -12.69
C ASP A 60 24.02 -5.81 -14.17
N GLN A 61 22.84 -5.66 -14.78
CA GLN A 61 22.74 -5.15 -16.15
C GLN A 61 23.24 -3.70 -16.19
N ALA A 62 24.32 -3.46 -16.94
CA ALA A 62 24.82 -2.12 -17.19
C ALA A 62 23.83 -1.32 -18.04
N ASP A 63 23.62 -0.05 -17.68
CA ASP A 63 22.79 0.89 -18.44
C ASP A 63 23.64 2.02 -19.06
N GLU A 64 23.00 3.08 -19.54
CA GLU A 64 23.68 4.23 -20.14
C GLU A 64 24.64 4.96 -19.18
N TRP A 65 24.52 4.71 -17.88
CA TRP A 65 25.35 5.29 -16.82
C TRP A 65 26.37 4.31 -16.25
N GLY A 66 26.38 3.05 -16.72
CA GLY A 66 27.34 2.01 -16.34
C GLY A 66 26.73 0.91 -15.47
N ASP A 67 27.56 0.18 -14.72
CA ASP A 67 27.11 -0.88 -13.82
C ASP A 67 27.20 -0.48 -12.34
N LEU A 68 26.34 -1.10 -11.52
CA LEU A 68 26.22 -0.80 -10.10
C LEU A 68 27.50 -1.12 -9.30
N ALA A 69 28.30 -2.11 -9.72
CA ALA A 69 29.52 -2.47 -9.00
C ALA A 69 30.59 -1.39 -9.19
N SER A 70 30.79 -0.93 -10.43
CA SER A 70 31.68 0.20 -10.76
C SER A 70 31.29 1.47 -10.00
N PHE A 71 30.00 1.78 -9.91
CA PHE A 71 29.52 2.93 -9.12
C PHE A 71 29.87 2.80 -7.62
N ARG A 72 29.65 1.61 -7.02
CA ARG A 72 29.95 1.36 -5.61
C ARG A 72 31.43 1.47 -5.30
N GLU A 73 32.29 0.96 -6.19
CA GLU A 73 33.74 1.06 -6.06
C GLU A 73 34.20 2.52 -6.08
N ALA A 74 33.74 3.30 -7.06
CA ALA A 74 34.06 4.71 -7.18
C ALA A 74 33.63 5.50 -5.93
N ALA A 75 32.39 5.31 -5.47
CA ALA A 75 31.85 6.00 -4.29
C ALA A 75 32.58 5.65 -2.98
N GLY A 76 33.05 4.41 -2.84
CA GLY A 76 33.79 3.95 -1.66
C GLY A 76 35.26 4.36 -1.62
N SER A 77 35.81 4.85 -2.74
CA SER A 77 37.21 5.25 -2.88
C SER A 77 37.47 6.75 -2.64
N SER A 78 36.44 7.51 -2.24
CA SER A 78 36.45 8.97 -2.09
C SER A 78 36.49 9.47 -0.65
#